data_AF-A0A9P7D7A6-F1
#
_entry.id   AF-A0A9P7D7A6-F1
#
_cell.length_a   1.000
_cell.length_b   1.000
_cell.length_c   1.000
_cell.angle_alpha   90.00
_cell.angle_beta   90.00
_cell.angle_gamma   90.00
#
_symmetry.space_group_name_H-M   'P 1'
#
loop_
_entity.id
_entity.type
_entity.pdbx_description
1 polymer ?
#
loop_
_entity_poly.entity_id
_entity_poly.type
_entity_poly.pdbx_seq_one_letter_code
_entity_poly.pdbx_strand_id
1 'polypeptide(L)'
;MTLILIIHLSMLAGVSSKNVTLSDPHLKEIINVATKIKTHSLTVYLEPDIAEESLLAKNIEQELTYTSLCMVTAAVEIWYDPDQSSTIIEEDSVFVESFFAIPDEEIESKVHLQSPWLLRLKLDRAKMIDRKLTMAYVAGRIAESFKTDLFIIWSEDNSEKLIIRCCVLGGGEKDNDGLGTVEEDIFLRQLENTMLNSISLRRFLASKSSIKTKLEMDGINLKTVMCINSVDFTRTYSNSCVEIFNVLGKQPTLLL
;
A
#
# COMPACT_ATOMS: atom_id res chain seq x y z
N MET A 1 -27.58 -19.46 17.09
CA MET A 1 -27.59 -18.40 16.06
C MET A 1 -27.09 -19.03 14.78
N THR A 2 -27.99 -19.35 13.86
CA THR A 2 -27.73 -20.21 12.71
C THR A 2 -27.44 -19.31 11.51
N LEU A 3 -26.17 -19.16 11.12
CA LEU A 3 -25.80 -18.53 9.85
C LEU A 3 -25.87 -19.59 8.74
N ILE A 4 -26.66 -19.31 7.71
CA ILE A 4 -26.85 -20.15 6.52
C ILE A 4 -25.97 -19.59 5.40
N LEU A 5 -25.02 -20.37 4.89
CA LEU A 5 -24.21 -20.04 3.72
C LEU A 5 -24.74 -20.81 2.50
N ILE A 6 -25.15 -20.10 1.45
CA ILE A 6 -25.50 -20.67 0.15
C ILE A 6 -24.28 -20.50 -0.75
N ILE A 7 -23.67 -21.60 -1.18
CA ILE A 7 -22.65 -21.60 -2.23
C ILE A 7 -23.34 -21.22 -3.54
N HIS A 8 -23.08 -20.02 -4.04
CA HIS A 8 -23.41 -19.70 -5.43
C HIS A 8 -22.33 -20.33 -6.32
N LEU A 9 -22.48 -21.62 -6.64
CA LEU A 9 -21.99 -22.09 -7.93
C LEU A 9 -22.86 -21.33 -8.94
N SER A 10 -22.37 -20.20 -9.46
CA SER A 10 -22.86 -19.69 -10.73
C SER A 10 -22.59 -20.79 -11.74
N MET A 11 -23.57 -21.67 -11.91
CA MET A 11 -23.50 -22.78 -12.84
C MET A 11 -23.17 -22.22 -14.20
N LEU A 12 -22.27 -22.90 -14.92
CA LEU A 12 -22.33 -22.93 -16.37
C LEU A 12 -23.76 -23.32 -16.75
N ALA A 13 -24.61 -22.32 -16.97
CA ALA A 13 -25.86 -22.47 -17.68
C ALA A 13 -25.50 -22.80 -19.13
N GLY A 14 -25.22 -24.08 -19.43
CA GLY A 14 -25.09 -24.53 -20.81
C GLY A 14 -24.12 -25.66 -21.16
N VAL A 15 -23.67 -26.54 -20.26
CA VAL A 15 -22.92 -27.73 -20.71
C VAL A 15 -23.59 -29.02 -20.23
N SER A 16 -24.19 -29.69 -21.20
CA SER A 16 -24.84 -31.00 -21.13
C SER A 16 -23.90 -32.07 -20.57
N SER A 17 -24.47 -32.86 -19.66
CA SER A 17 -24.08 -34.22 -19.26
C SER A 17 -23.15 -34.97 -20.23
N LYS A 18 -21.85 -35.02 -19.87
CA LYS A 18 -20.89 -36.09 -20.20
C LYS A 18 -19.58 -35.83 -19.46
N ASN A 19 -19.24 -36.72 -18.53
CA ASN A 19 -17.95 -36.84 -17.82
C ASN A 19 -17.39 -35.53 -17.23
N VAL A 20 -17.72 -35.29 -15.96
CA VAL A 20 -16.98 -34.36 -15.09
C VAL A 20 -15.57 -34.92 -14.90
N THR A 21 -14.72 -34.69 -15.88
CA THR A 21 -13.28 -34.89 -15.77
C THR A 21 -12.83 -33.90 -14.71
N LEU A 22 -12.01 -34.36 -13.75
CA LEU A 22 -11.23 -33.60 -12.76
C LEU A 22 -10.28 -32.56 -13.42
N SER A 23 -10.83 -31.75 -14.30
CA SER A 23 -10.19 -30.80 -15.19
C SER A 23 -10.36 -29.36 -14.71
N ASP A 24 -11.18 -29.17 -13.67
CA ASP A 24 -11.35 -27.89 -13.03
C ASP A 24 -10.19 -27.65 -12.02
N PRO A 25 -9.32 -26.65 -12.29
CA PRO A 25 -8.18 -26.35 -11.43
C PRO A 25 -8.59 -25.89 -10.02
N HIS A 26 -9.78 -25.29 -9.85
CA HIS A 26 -10.31 -24.90 -8.54
C HIS A 26 -10.67 -26.13 -7.69
N LEU A 27 -11.32 -27.14 -8.28
CA LEU A 27 -11.62 -28.41 -7.59
C LEU A 27 -10.34 -29.10 -7.09
N LYS A 28 -9.28 -29.14 -7.92
CA LYS A 28 -7.98 -29.71 -7.54
C LYS A 28 -7.31 -28.91 -6.40
N GLU A 29 -7.45 -27.59 -6.39
CA GLU A 29 -6.92 -26.71 -5.34
C GLU A 29 -7.64 -26.92 -4.01
N ILE A 30 -8.97 -27.07 -4.02
CA ILE A 30 -9.79 -27.33 -2.82
C ILE A 30 -9.46 -28.71 -2.23
N ILE A 31 -9.43 -29.75 -3.08
CA ILE A 31 -9.16 -31.13 -2.63
C ILE A 31 -7.77 -31.25 -1.99
N ASN A 32 -6.78 -30.56 -2.56
CA ASN A 32 -5.40 -30.62 -2.06
C ASN A 32 -5.12 -29.63 -0.92
N VAL A 33 -6.11 -28.84 -0.48
CA VAL A 33 -5.94 -27.78 0.53
C VAL A 33 -4.73 -26.90 0.17
N ALA A 34 -4.68 -26.45 -1.08
CA ALA A 34 -3.55 -25.67 -1.57
C ALA A 34 -3.43 -24.36 -0.78
N THR A 35 -2.27 -24.11 -0.19
CA THR A 35 -1.97 -22.85 0.54
C THR A 35 -1.85 -21.64 -0.38
N LYS A 36 -1.64 -21.88 -1.67
CA LYS A 36 -1.56 -20.87 -2.73
C LYS A 36 -2.58 -21.24 -3.81
N ILE A 37 -3.77 -20.67 -3.75
CA ILE A 37 -4.77 -20.80 -4.82
C ILE A 37 -4.47 -19.79 -5.93
N LYS A 38 -4.80 -20.11 -7.19
CA LYS A 38 -4.44 -19.21 -8.31
C LYS A 38 -5.25 -17.91 -8.33
N THR A 39 -6.45 -17.91 -7.77
CA THR A 39 -7.42 -16.82 -7.82
C THR A 39 -8.00 -16.57 -6.43
N HIS A 40 -7.25 -15.89 -5.56
CA HIS A 40 -7.76 -15.49 -4.25
C HIS A 40 -8.82 -14.39 -4.41
N SER A 41 -10.00 -14.60 -3.85
CA SER A 41 -11.10 -13.63 -3.86
C SER A 41 -11.72 -13.51 -2.47
N LEU A 42 -11.91 -12.27 -2.05
CA LEU A 42 -12.63 -11.89 -0.86
C LEU A 42 -13.88 -11.10 -1.27
N THR A 43 -15.04 -11.50 -0.76
CA THR A 43 -16.27 -10.72 -0.86
C THR A 43 -16.56 -10.06 0.47
N VAL A 44 -16.56 -8.73 0.48
CA VAL A 44 -16.81 -7.91 1.67
C VAL A 44 -18.19 -7.29 1.56
N TYR A 45 -18.99 -7.44 2.61
CA TYR A 45 -20.28 -6.78 2.73
C TYR A 45 -20.15 -5.59 3.66
N LEU A 46 -20.74 -4.47 3.28
CA LEU A 46 -20.82 -3.28 4.13
C LEU A 46 -22.04 -3.40 5.06
N GLU A 47 -21.99 -2.69 6.18
CA GLU A 47 -23.16 -2.54 7.05
C GLU A 47 -24.34 -1.93 6.27
N PRO A 48 -25.59 -2.32 6.55
CA PRO A 48 -26.76 -1.87 5.79
C PRO A 48 -26.87 -0.34 5.69
N ASP A 49 -26.65 0.35 6.81
CA ASP A 49 -26.74 1.81 6.92
C ASP A 49 -25.74 2.53 6.01
N ILE A 50 -24.60 1.91 5.78
CA ILE A 50 -23.51 2.43 4.94
C ILE A 50 -23.72 2.03 3.47
N ALA A 51 -24.22 0.82 3.23
CA ALA A 51 -24.44 0.25 1.91
C ALA A 51 -25.54 0.97 1.12
N GLU A 52 -26.54 1.55 1.81
CA GLU A 52 -27.58 2.34 1.15
C GLU A 52 -27.05 3.67 0.61
N GLU A 53 -26.00 4.23 1.23
CA GLU A 53 -25.40 5.50 0.84
C GLU A 53 -24.19 5.30 -0.09
N SER A 54 -24.38 5.57 -1.39
CA SER A 54 -23.33 5.37 -2.40
C SER A 54 -22.03 6.14 -2.14
N LEU A 55 -22.08 7.28 -1.44
CA LEU A 55 -20.89 8.06 -1.11
C LEU A 55 -20.08 7.39 0.01
N LEU A 56 -20.75 6.88 1.05
CA LEU A 56 -20.09 6.16 2.14
C LEU A 56 -19.49 4.84 1.65
N ALA A 57 -20.20 4.10 0.81
CA ALA A 57 -19.69 2.87 0.22
C ALA A 57 -18.40 3.11 -0.60
N LYS A 58 -18.35 4.19 -1.40
CA LYS A 58 -17.14 4.59 -2.14
C LYS A 58 -15.99 4.98 -1.21
N ASN A 59 -16.29 5.65 -0.09
CA ASN A 59 -15.26 6.04 0.87
C ASN A 59 -14.55 4.80 1.46
N ILE A 60 -15.32 3.77 1.79
CA ILE A 60 -14.78 2.53 2.36
C ILE A 60 -14.08 1.70 1.29
N GLU A 61 -14.60 1.68 0.07
CA GLU A 61 -13.90 1.07 -1.06
C GLU A 61 -12.50 1.67 -1.25
N GLN A 62 -12.39 3.01 -1.24
CA GLN A 62 -11.11 3.71 -1.34
C GLN A 62 -10.19 3.37 -0.17
N GLU A 63 -10.73 3.26 1.06
CA GLU A 63 -9.99 2.86 2.26
C GLU A 63 -9.46 1.43 2.17
N LEU A 64 -10.27 0.52 1.64
CA LEU A 64 -9.94 -0.89 1.47
C LEU A 64 -9.07 -1.16 0.23
N THR A 65 -8.82 -0.20 -0.64
CA THR A 65 -8.08 -0.47 -1.87
C THR A 65 -6.58 -0.53 -1.61
N TYR A 66 -5.95 -1.63 -2.04
CA TYR A 66 -4.48 -1.75 -2.08
C TYR A 66 -3.87 -0.52 -2.74
N THR A 67 -2.89 0.08 -2.05
CA THR A 67 -2.15 1.21 -2.58
C THR A 67 -0.69 1.07 -2.22
N SER A 68 0.18 0.98 -3.23
CA SER A 68 1.63 1.09 -3.05
C SER A 68 2.11 2.50 -3.34
N LEU A 69 3.31 2.83 -2.86
CA LEU A 69 3.96 4.11 -3.16
C LEU A 69 4.12 4.31 -4.68
N CYS A 70 4.51 3.25 -5.40
CA CYS A 70 4.63 3.28 -6.86
C CYS A 70 3.33 3.72 -7.56
N MET A 71 2.15 3.30 -7.06
CA MET A 71 0.88 3.67 -7.69
C MET A 71 0.62 5.19 -7.65
N VAL A 72 1.02 5.87 -6.57
CA VAL A 72 0.78 7.30 -6.35
C VAL A 72 1.96 8.18 -6.75
N THR A 73 3.11 7.60 -7.06
CA THR A 73 4.29 8.32 -7.52
C THR A 73 4.15 8.65 -9.00
N ALA A 74 4.36 9.92 -9.35
CA ALA A 74 4.33 10.43 -10.72
C ALA A 74 5.72 10.37 -11.35
N ALA A 75 6.76 10.74 -10.58
CA ALA A 75 8.15 10.68 -11.01
C ALA A 75 9.09 10.53 -9.80
N VAL A 76 10.27 9.97 -10.07
CA VAL A 76 11.38 9.93 -9.12
C VAL A 76 12.60 10.53 -9.80
N GLU A 77 13.30 11.40 -9.08
CA GLU A 77 14.47 12.10 -9.54
C GLU A 77 15.60 11.94 -8.53
N ILE A 78 16.83 11.81 -9.02
CA ILE A 78 18.03 11.78 -8.18
C ILE A 78 18.80 13.07 -8.46
N TRP A 79 19.06 13.84 -7.41
CA TRP A 79 19.76 15.11 -7.46
C TRP A 79 21.01 15.06 -6.60
N TYR A 80 22.05 15.78 -7.03
CA TYR A 80 23.18 16.12 -6.18
C TYR A 80 22.94 17.53 -5.62
N ASP A 81 22.61 17.63 -4.34
CA ASP A 81 22.30 18.86 -3.63
C ASP A 81 23.30 19.02 -2.47
N PRO A 82 24.39 19.78 -2.66
CA PRO A 82 25.51 19.80 -1.72
C PRO A 82 25.18 20.53 -0.40
N ASP A 83 24.19 21.42 -0.41
CA ASP A 83 23.79 22.19 0.75
C ASP A 83 22.66 21.47 1.50
N GLN A 84 22.81 21.32 2.81
CA GLN A 84 21.87 20.56 3.65
C GLN A 84 20.69 21.42 4.16
N SER A 85 20.87 22.74 4.21
CA SER A 85 19.88 23.70 4.75
C SER A 85 19.23 24.58 3.68
N SER A 86 19.73 24.50 2.44
CA SER A 86 19.17 25.18 1.28
C SER A 86 19.14 24.20 0.11
N THR A 87 18.61 24.59 -1.04
CA THR A 87 18.53 23.67 -2.18
C THR A 87 18.76 24.39 -3.49
N ILE A 88 19.44 23.72 -4.42
CA ILE A 88 19.56 24.16 -5.81
C ILE A 88 18.24 24.06 -6.59
N ILE A 89 17.26 23.33 -6.06
CA ILE A 89 15.97 23.09 -6.71
C ILE A 89 15.02 24.24 -6.36
N GLU A 90 14.87 25.19 -7.27
CA GLU A 90 14.06 26.40 -7.06
C GLU A 90 12.61 26.11 -6.64
N GLU A 91 12.02 25.01 -7.13
CA GLU A 91 10.65 24.63 -6.80
C GLU A 91 10.48 24.08 -5.38
N ASP A 92 11.58 23.66 -4.74
CA ASP A 92 11.57 23.12 -3.39
C ASP A 92 12.02 24.16 -2.34
N SER A 93 12.66 25.26 -2.77
CA SER A 93 13.30 26.25 -1.89
C SER A 93 12.38 26.75 -0.77
N VAL A 94 11.16 27.15 -1.12
CA VAL A 94 10.21 27.76 -0.18
C VAL A 94 9.89 26.84 1.00
N PHE A 95 9.61 25.56 0.75
CA PHE A 95 9.25 24.64 1.82
C PHE A 95 10.47 24.11 2.58
N VAL A 96 11.63 23.98 1.91
CA VAL A 96 12.89 23.60 2.55
C VAL A 96 13.34 24.69 3.52
N GLU A 97 13.34 25.95 3.09
CA GLU A 97 13.68 27.09 3.96
C GLU A 97 12.71 27.20 5.14
N SER A 98 11.41 27.04 4.89
CA SER A 98 10.39 27.07 5.94
C SER A 98 10.58 25.96 6.97
N PHE A 99 11.02 24.77 6.54
CA PHE A 99 11.32 23.64 7.43
C PHE A 99 12.49 23.93 8.35
N PHE A 100 13.56 24.55 7.85
CA PHE A 100 14.75 24.89 8.65
C PHE A 100 14.66 26.24 9.39
N ALA A 101 13.63 27.03 9.15
CA ALA A 101 13.42 28.31 9.85
C ALA A 101 13.08 28.12 11.33
N ILE A 102 12.54 26.96 11.72
CA ILE A 102 12.22 26.61 13.11
C ILE A 102 13.38 25.77 13.66
N PRO A 103 14.12 26.25 14.66
CA PRO A 103 15.20 25.48 15.28
C PRO A 103 14.65 24.27 16.02
N ASP A 104 15.19 23.10 15.73
CA ASP A 104 14.85 21.82 16.33
C ASP A 104 16.14 21.02 16.55
N GLU A 105 16.46 20.76 17.81
CA GLU A 105 17.71 20.09 18.22
C GLU A 105 17.82 18.67 17.63
N GLU A 106 16.71 17.96 17.44
CA GLU A 106 16.74 16.61 16.84
C GLU A 106 17.05 16.67 15.35
N ILE A 107 16.53 17.69 14.66
CA ILE A 107 16.78 17.90 13.23
C ILE A 107 18.23 18.34 13.03
N GLU A 108 18.70 19.35 13.76
CA GLU A 108 20.07 19.87 13.68
C GLU A 108 21.13 18.77 13.89
N SER A 109 20.88 17.86 14.84
CA SER A 109 21.79 16.73 15.10
C SER A 109 21.95 15.76 13.92
N LYS A 110 20.96 15.70 13.02
CA LYS A 110 20.95 14.81 11.83
C LYS A 110 21.36 15.53 10.56
N VAL A 111 21.25 16.85 10.50
CA VAL A 111 21.55 17.65 9.30
C VAL A 111 22.95 17.37 8.78
N HIS A 112 23.96 17.42 9.66
CA HIS A 112 25.35 17.18 9.28
C HIS A 112 25.67 15.76 8.81
N LEU A 113 24.77 14.80 9.09
CA LEU A 113 24.92 13.40 8.67
C LEU A 113 24.29 13.14 7.29
N GLN A 114 23.64 14.14 6.68
CA GLN A 114 22.98 13.96 5.39
C GLN A 114 24.01 13.82 4.26
N SER A 115 23.80 12.79 3.43
CA SER A 115 24.45 12.68 2.13
C SER A 115 24.01 13.84 1.21
N PRO A 116 24.91 14.36 0.35
CA PRO A 116 24.54 15.35 -0.67
C PRO A 116 23.65 14.76 -1.78
N TRP A 117 23.41 13.45 -1.78
CA TRP A 117 22.51 12.82 -2.72
C TRP A 117 21.06 12.84 -2.21
N LEU A 118 20.20 13.46 -3.02
CA LEU A 118 18.79 13.62 -2.76
C LEU A 118 17.97 12.72 -3.68
N LEU A 119 17.14 11.85 -3.09
CA LEU A 119 16.08 11.15 -3.78
C LEU A 119 14.78 11.96 -3.66
N ARG A 120 14.29 12.46 -4.79
CA ARG A 120 13.13 13.34 -4.86
C ARG A 120 11.95 12.62 -5.50
N LEU A 121 10.90 12.39 -4.71
CA LEU A 121 9.65 11.78 -5.15
C LEU A 121 8.63 12.86 -5.46
N LYS A 122 8.08 12.84 -6.67
CA LYS A 122 6.94 13.66 -7.06
C LYS A 122 5.68 12.82 -7.06
N LEU A 123 4.73 13.15 -6.20
CA LEU A 123 3.45 12.44 -6.09
C LEU A 123 2.38 13.03 -7.01
N ASP A 124 1.50 12.16 -7.50
CA ASP A 124 0.36 12.54 -8.32
C ASP A 124 -0.80 13.02 -7.43
N ARG A 125 -1.12 14.32 -7.53
CA ARG A 125 -2.19 14.94 -6.75
C ARG A 125 -3.56 14.29 -6.96
N ALA A 126 -3.91 13.91 -8.20
CA ALA A 126 -5.20 13.30 -8.48
C ALA A 126 -5.31 11.92 -7.82
N LYS A 127 -4.24 11.11 -7.87
CA LYS A 127 -4.19 9.80 -7.21
C LYS A 127 -4.16 9.90 -5.69
N MET A 128 -3.49 10.91 -5.13
CA MET A 128 -3.50 11.17 -3.69
C MET A 128 -4.90 11.52 -3.18
N ILE A 129 -5.63 12.38 -3.91
CA ILE A 129 -7.02 12.76 -3.57
C ILE A 129 -7.96 11.56 -3.72
N ASP A 130 -7.89 10.84 -4.84
CA ASP A 130 -8.74 9.67 -5.10
C ASP A 130 -8.58 8.60 -4.00
N ARG A 131 -7.39 8.48 -3.45
CA ARG A 131 -7.09 7.50 -2.38
C ARG A 131 -7.18 8.09 -0.98
N LYS A 132 -7.50 9.38 -0.84
CA LYS A 132 -7.55 10.10 0.45
C LYS A 132 -6.28 9.92 1.27
N LEU A 133 -5.14 10.18 0.65
CA LEU A 133 -3.83 10.13 1.29
C LEU A 133 -3.34 11.56 1.55
N THR A 134 -2.67 11.74 2.69
CA THR A 134 -1.98 12.99 3.03
C THR A 134 -0.47 12.82 2.88
N MET A 135 0.25 13.90 2.63
CA MET A 135 1.71 13.92 2.53
C MET A 135 2.37 13.41 3.81
N ALA A 136 1.87 13.86 4.96
CA ALA A 136 2.34 13.40 6.27
C ALA A 136 2.18 11.88 6.45
N TYR A 137 1.05 11.31 5.99
CA TYR A 137 0.84 9.87 6.04
C TYR A 137 1.84 9.12 5.16
N VAL A 138 2.03 9.56 3.92
CA VAL A 138 2.97 8.90 2.99
C VAL A 138 4.40 9.00 3.50
N ALA A 139 4.83 10.18 3.94
CA ALA A 139 6.16 10.40 4.52
C ALA A 139 6.38 9.54 5.77
N GLY A 140 5.39 9.45 6.66
CA GLY A 140 5.45 8.59 7.85
C GLY A 140 5.60 7.10 7.49
N ARG A 141 4.89 6.61 6.47
CA ARG A 141 5.02 5.22 5.99
C ARG A 141 6.40 4.95 5.37
N ILE A 142 7.00 5.94 4.71
CA ILE A 142 8.38 5.83 4.21
C ILE A 142 9.36 5.79 5.40
N ALA A 143 9.22 6.69 6.36
CA ALA A 143 10.04 6.74 7.57
C ALA A 143 9.97 5.43 8.37
N GLU A 144 8.77 4.85 8.55
CA GLU A 144 8.61 3.56 9.24
C GLU A 144 9.31 2.40 8.52
N SER A 145 9.37 2.44 7.19
CA SER A 145 9.96 1.37 6.38
C SER A 145 11.49 1.38 6.41
N PHE A 146 12.08 2.58 6.49
CA PHE A 146 13.54 2.80 6.46
C PHE A 146 14.13 3.31 7.79
N LYS A 147 13.30 3.43 8.83
CA LYS A 147 13.67 3.80 10.21
C LYS A 147 14.54 5.06 10.28
N THR A 148 15.76 4.92 10.81
CA THR A 148 16.71 6.01 11.08
C THR A 148 17.69 6.25 9.95
N ASP A 149 17.54 5.55 8.82
CA ASP A 149 18.52 5.59 7.73
C ASP A 149 18.24 6.71 6.74
N LEU A 150 17.03 7.27 6.78
CA LEU A 150 16.59 8.36 5.90
C LEU A 150 16.23 9.61 6.70
N PHE A 151 16.69 10.74 6.20
CA PHE A 151 16.16 12.05 6.55
C PHE A 151 15.12 12.45 5.51
N ILE A 152 13.90 12.77 5.95
CA ILE A 152 12.76 12.98 5.07
C ILE A 152 12.13 14.34 5.34
N ILE A 153 11.99 15.15 4.28
CA ILE A 153 11.22 16.41 4.28
C ILE A 153 10.15 16.28 3.21
N TRP A 154 8.97 16.85 3.43
CA TRP A 154 7.89 16.85 2.44
C TRP A 154 7.19 18.20 2.37
N SER A 155 6.57 18.48 1.23
CA SER A 155 5.72 19.65 1.04
C SER A 155 4.36 19.49 1.73
N GLU A 156 3.68 20.61 2.01
CA GLU A 156 2.29 20.59 2.48
C GLU A 156 1.31 20.03 1.44
N ASP A 157 0.15 19.54 1.89
CA ASP A 157 -0.92 18.98 1.03
C ASP A 157 -1.52 20.02 0.06
N ASN A 158 -1.44 21.31 0.40
CA ASN A 158 -1.93 22.41 -0.43
C ASN A 158 -0.93 22.83 -1.52
N SER A 159 0.35 22.44 -1.42
CA SER A 159 1.45 22.84 -2.31
C SER A 159 1.17 22.43 -3.75
N GLU A 160 1.43 23.32 -4.71
CA GLU A 160 1.20 23.07 -6.15
C GLU A 160 1.77 21.71 -6.60
N LYS A 161 2.99 21.40 -6.11
CA LYS A 161 3.65 20.11 -6.31
C LYS A 161 3.78 19.38 -4.98
N LEU A 162 3.36 18.12 -4.99
CA LEU A 162 3.47 17.21 -3.84
C LEU A 162 4.83 16.50 -3.91
N ILE A 163 5.78 16.98 -3.11
CA ILE A 163 7.18 16.53 -3.15
C ILE A 163 7.57 15.89 -1.83
N ILE A 164 8.25 14.74 -1.89
CA ILE A 164 8.96 14.14 -0.75
C ILE A 164 10.44 14.06 -1.10
N ARG A 165 11.27 14.62 -0.24
CA ARG A 165 12.73 14.62 -0.30
C ARG A 165 13.25 13.60 0.69
N CYS A 166 14.01 12.63 0.22
CA CYS A 166 14.66 11.60 1.02
C CYS A 166 16.17 11.70 0.85
N CYS A 167 16.89 12.03 1.91
CA CYS A 167 18.35 12.01 1.97
C CYS A 167 18.82 10.84 2.82
N VAL A 168 19.84 10.13 2.36
CA VAL A 168 20.43 9.03 3.13
C VAL A 168 21.27 9.63 4.25
N LEU A 169 21.11 9.13 5.47
CA LEU A 169 21.97 9.49 6.59
C LEU A 169 23.24 8.64 6.53
N GLY A 170 24.37 9.28 6.28
CA GLY A 170 25.68 8.67 6.31
C GLY A 170 26.18 8.52 7.75
N GLY A 171 26.57 7.31 8.13
CA GLY A 171 27.50 7.15 9.26
C GLY A 171 28.80 7.85 8.87
N GLY A 172 29.25 8.79 9.70
CA GLY A 172 30.48 9.55 9.45
C GLY A 172 31.64 8.62 9.08
N GLU A 173 32.46 9.10 8.14
CA GLU A 173 33.62 8.46 7.49
C GLU A 173 33.32 7.80 6.12
N LYS A 174 33.47 8.60 5.05
CA LYS A 174 33.87 8.08 3.74
C LYS A 174 35.05 8.90 3.22
N ASP A 175 36.19 8.21 3.07
CA ASP A 175 37.39 8.72 2.44
C ASP A 175 37.13 9.11 0.97
N ASN A 176 37.71 10.25 0.60
CA ASN A 176 37.51 10.96 -0.65
C ASN A 176 38.34 10.33 -1.79
N ASP A 177 37.99 9.12 -2.22
CA ASP A 177 38.49 8.52 -3.45
C ASP A 177 37.31 8.30 -4.40
N GLY A 178 37.35 8.90 -5.61
CA GLY A 178 36.25 8.99 -6.58
C GLY A 178 35.61 7.67 -7.06
N LEU A 179 36.00 6.54 -6.50
CA LEU A 179 35.31 5.25 -6.58
C LEU A 179 33.99 5.24 -5.78
N GLY A 180 33.87 6.03 -4.71
CA GLY A 180 32.65 6.10 -3.87
C GLY A 180 31.42 6.65 -4.61
N THR A 181 31.63 7.51 -5.61
CA THR A 181 30.56 8.13 -6.42
C THR A 181 29.77 7.12 -7.27
N VAL A 182 30.43 6.08 -7.80
CA VAL A 182 29.77 5.04 -8.61
C VAL A 182 28.98 4.08 -7.71
N GLU A 183 29.52 3.77 -6.53
CA GLU A 183 28.82 2.94 -5.54
C GLU A 183 27.56 3.63 -5.00
N GLU A 184 27.57 4.96 -4.88
CA GLU A 184 26.42 5.74 -4.40
C GLU A 184 25.27 5.84 -5.41
N ASP A 185 25.53 6.04 -6.72
CA ASP A 185 24.46 6.01 -7.74
C ASP A 185 23.78 4.64 -7.80
N ILE A 186 24.58 3.55 -7.74
CA ILE A 186 24.05 2.19 -7.69
C ILE A 186 23.19 1.98 -6.45
N PHE A 187 23.64 2.47 -5.29
CA PHE A 187 22.88 2.41 -4.04
C PHE A 187 21.56 3.18 -4.13
N LEU A 188 21.55 4.40 -4.67
CA LEU A 188 20.33 5.22 -4.78
C LEU A 188 19.31 4.60 -5.73
N ARG A 189 19.76 4.00 -6.84
CA ARG A 189 18.88 3.24 -7.74
C ARG A 189 18.31 1.99 -7.08
N GLN A 190 19.08 1.32 -6.23
CA GLN A 190 18.57 0.19 -5.44
C GLN A 190 17.57 0.66 -4.38
N LEU A 191 17.83 1.80 -3.74
CA LEU A 191 16.94 2.43 -2.77
C LEU A 191 15.63 2.84 -3.43
N GLU A 192 15.67 3.48 -4.60
CA GLU A 192 14.50 3.82 -5.42
C GLU A 192 13.65 2.57 -5.69
N ASN A 193 14.26 1.53 -6.26
CA ASN A 193 13.55 0.29 -6.59
C ASN A 193 12.96 -0.38 -5.36
N THR A 194 13.69 -0.39 -4.25
CA THR A 194 13.23 -0.97 -2.99
C THR A 194 12.07 -0.15 -2.44
N MET A 195 12.17 1.18 -2.41
CA MET A 195 11.18 2.09 -1.88
C MET A 195 9.85 2.00 -2.66
N LEU A 196 9.89 2.04 -3.98
CA LEU A 196 8.70 1.99 -4.82
C LEU A 196 7.96 0.64 -4.75
N ASN A 197 8.70 -0.47 -4.64
CA ASN A 197 8.13 -1.82 -4.67
C ASN A 197 7.76 -2.38 -3.28
N SER A 198 8.49 -1.99 -2.23
CA SER A 198 8.26 -2.53 -0.88
C SER A 198 7.24 -1.74 -0.07
N ILE A 199 7.13 -0.43 -0.30
CA ILE A 199 6.24 0.41 0.50
C ILE A 199 4.79 0.22 0.06
N SER A 200 4.04 -0.45 0.93
CA SER A 200 2.59 -0.45 0.91
C SER A 200 2.06 0.67 1.81
N LEU A 201 1.35 1.62 1.18
CA LEU A 201 0.64 2.69 1.87
C LEU A 201 -0.63 2.13 2.51
N ARG A 202 -1.39 1.32 1.77
CA ARG A 202 -2.51 0.55 2.31
C ARG A 202 -2.33 -0.93 2.03
N ARG A 203 -2.49 -1.75 3.08
CA ARG A 203 -2.25 -3.21 3.05
C ARG A 203 -3.48 -4.03 2.65
N PHE A 204 -4.55 -3.36 2.24
CA PHE A 204 -5.81 -4.00 1.92
C PHE A 204 -5.81 -4.53 0.48
N LEU A 205 -6.84 -5.28 0.13
CA LEU A 205 -6.93 -6.07 -1.09
C LEU A 205 -7.19 -5.20 -2.33
N ALA A 206 -6.90 -5.69 -3.54
CA ALA A 206 -7.21 -4.93 -4.75
C ALA A 206 -8.71 -5.04 -5.08
N SER A 207 -9.42 -3.92 -5.20
CA SER A 207 -10.85 -3.93 -5.57
C SER A 207 -11.03 -4.37 -7.03
N LYS A 208 -11.95 -5.32 -7.27
CA LYS A 208 -12.34 -5.82 -8.60
C LYS A 208 -13.61 -5.18 -9.12
N SER A 209 -14.62 -5.10 -8.27
CA SER A 209 -15.94 -4.58 -8.64
C SER A 209 -16.74 -4.19 -7.39
N SER A 210 -17.57 -3.16 -7.55
CA SER A 210 -18.40 -2.61 -6.48
C SER A 210 -19.85 -2.56 -6.92
N ILE A 211 -20.69 -3.39 -6.29
CA ILE A 211 -22.13 -3.43 -6.54
C ILE A 211 -22.81 -3.08 -5.23
N LYS A 212 -23.28 -1.83 -5.08
CA LYS A 212 -24.06 -1.18 -3.98
C LYS A 212 -23.83 -1.65 -2.52
N THR A 213 -23.88 -2.94 -2.22
CA THR A 213 -23.70 -3.55 -0.90
C THR A 213 -22.50 -4.49 -0.78
N LYS A 214 -21.84 -4.81 -1.90
CA LYS A 214 -20.81 -5.84 -2.02
C LYS A 214 -19.57 -5.28 -2.69
N LEU A 215 -18.41 -5.48 -2.05
CA LEU A 215 -17.08 -5.21 -2.60
C LEU A 215 -16.40 -6.55 -2.89
N GLU A 216 -16.03 -6.76 -4.14
CA GLU A 216 -15.18 -7.89 -4.52
C GLU A 216 -13.73 -7.46 -4.52
N MET A 217 -12.89 -8.21 -3.82
CA MET A 217 -11.48 -7.89 -3.66
C MET A 217 -10.59 -9.09 -3.99
N ASP A 218 -9.38 -8.79 -4.45
CA ASP A 218 -8.33 -9.75 -4.77
C ASP A 218 -7.29 -9.83 -3.65
N GLY A 219 -7.10 -11.05 -3.15
CA GLY A 219 -6.04 -11.42 -2.22
C GLY A 219 -6.55 -12.00 -0.90
N ILE A 220 -5.63 -12.06 0.08
CA ILE A 220 -5.75 -12.83 1.33
C ILE A 220 -5.49 -11.86 2.50
N ASN A 221 -6.55 -11.32 3.12
CA ASN A 221 -6.41 -10.60 4.39
C ASN A 221 -7.74 -10.48 5.18
N LEU A 222 -8.51 -11.57 5.25
CA LEU A 222 -9.82 -11.68 5.89
C LEU A 222 -9.80 -11.16 7.33
N LYS A 223 -8.74 -11.46 8.09
CA LYS A 223 -8.60 -11.02 9.49
C LYS A 223 -8.67 -9.51 9.63
N THR A 224 -7.89 -8.77 8.83
CA THR A 224 -7.86 -7.31 8.93
C THR A 224 -9.15 -6.71 8.40
N VAL A 225 -9.72 -7.28 7.33
CA VAL A 225 -10.98 -6.78 6.77
C VAL A 225 -12.15 -6.93 7.74
N MET A 226 -12.22 -8.04 8.49
CA MET A 226 -13.24 -8.24 9.52
C MET A 226 -13.12 -7.28 10.72
N CYS A 227 -11.96 -6.66 10.95
CA CYS A 227 -11.77 -5.72 12.05
C CYS A 227 -12.19 -4.28 11.71
N ILE A 228 -12.72 -4.04 10.51
CA ILE A 228 -13.10 -2.70 10.07
C ILE A 228 -14.55 -2.44 10.48
N ASN A 229 -14.79 -1.35 11.20
CA ASN A 229 -16.09 -1.05 11.81
C ASN A 229 -17.24 -0.97 10.79
N SER A 230 -16.95 -0.57 9.55
CA SER A 230 -17.95 -0.41 8.49
C SER A 230 -18.21 -1.68 7.67
N VAL A 231 -17.53 -2.78 8.02
CA VAL A 231 -17.64 -4.08 7.36
C VAL A 231 -18.52 -5.01 8.17
N ASP A 232 -19.51 -5.59 7.51
CA ASP A 232 -20.31 -6.68 8.08
C ASP A 232 -19.49 -7.98 8.08
N PHE A 233 -18.86 -8.25 9.22
CA PHE A 233 -18.06 -9.46 9.42
C PHE A 233 -18.88 -10.75 9.36
N THR A 234 -20.21 -10.69 9.56
CA THR A 234 -21.08 -11.88 9.52
C THR A 234 -21.34 -12.37 8.11
N ARG A 235 -21.35 -11.45 7.14
CA ARG A 235 -21.61 -11.75 5.71
C ARG A 235 -20.34 -11.82 4.86
N THR A 236 -19.20 -11.39 5.37
CA THR A 236 -17.92 -11.38 4.65
C THR A 236 -17.38 -12.80 4.40
N TYR A 237 -16.96 -13.10 3.17
CA TYR A 237 -16.54 -14.44 2.70
C TYR A 237 -15.18 -14.39 1.99
N SER A 238 -14.33 -15.39 2.23
CA SER A 238 -13.09 -15.66 1.47
C SER A 238 -13.19 -17.01 0.78
N ASN A 239 -12.62 -17.14 -0.42
CA ASN A 239 -12.50 -18.41 -1.10
C ASN A 239 -11.29 -19.27 -0.68
N SER A 240 -10.45 -18.77 0.24
CA SER A 240 -9.29 -19.50 0.77
C SER A 240 -9.64 -20.25 2.06
N CYS A 241 -9.80 -21.58 1.97
CA CYS A 241 -10.08 -22.43 3.13
C CYS A 241 -9.00 -22.35 4.22
N VAL A 242 -7.72 -22.18 3.81
CA VAL A 242 -6.58 -22.05 4.73
C VAL A 242 -6.68 -20.76 5.53
N GLU A 243 -7.04 -19.66 4.87
CA GLU A 243 -7.24 -18.36 5.53
C GLU A 243 -8.42 -18.43 6.51
N ILE A 244 -9.56 -18.96 6.06
CA ILE A 244 -10.75 -19.13 6.90
C ILE A 244 -10.42 -19.94 8.17
N PHE A 245 -9.69 -21.05 8.01
CA PHE A 245 -9.26 -21.88 9.13
C PHE A 245 -8.33 -21.14 10.11
N ASN A 246 -7.39 -20.36 9.60
CA ASN A 246 -6.44 -19.60 10.43
C ASN A 246 -7.11 -18.42 11.17
N VAL A 247 -8.15 -17.83 10.59
CA VAL A 247 -8.84 -16.65 11.17
C VAL A 247 -10.00 -17.06 12.09
N LEU A 248 -10.81 -18.04 11.69
CA LEU A 248 -12.04 -18.44 12.39
C LEU A 248 -11.92 -19.77 13.15
N GLY A 249 -10.81 -20.51 13.01
CA GLY A 249 -10.50 -21.72 13.76
C GLY A 249 -10.91 -23.04 13.08
N LYS A 250 -11.07 -24.11 13.86
CA LYS A 250 -11.45 -25.46 13.37
C LYS A 250 -12.94 -25.63 13.05
N GLN A 251 -13.75 -24.63 13.39
CA GLN A 251 -15.21 -24.67 13.23
C GLN A 251 -15.84 -23.46 12.50
N PRO A 252 -15.22 -22.85 11.48
CA PRO A 252 -15.95 -22.14 10.45
C PRO A 252 -16.57 -23.20 9.55
N THR A 253 -17.89 -23.16 9.39
CA THR A 253 -18.67 -24.15 8.66
C THR A 253 -18.15 -24.30 7.22
N LEU A 254 -17.30 -25.31 6.99
CA LEU A 254 -17.08 -25.91 5.68
C LEU A 254 -18.37 -26.64 5.31
N LEU A 255 -19.28 -25.94 4.64
CA LEU A 255 -20.29 -26.61 3.83
C LEU A 255 -19.68 -26.76 2.43
N LEU A 256 -19.46 -28.02 2.05
CA LEU A 256 -19.21 -28.46 0.69
C LEU A 256 -20.43 -28.17 -0.21
#